data_AF-A0A383BWJ0-F1
#
_entry.id   AF-A0A383BWJ0-F1
#
_cell.length_a   1.000
_cell.length_b   1.000
_cell.length_c   1.000
_cell.angle_alpha   90.00
_cell.angle_beta   90.00
_cell.angle_gamma   90.00
#
_symmetry.space_group_name_H-M   'P 1'
#
loop_
_entity.id
_entity.type
_entity.pdbx_description
1 polymer ?
#
loop_
_entity_poly.entity_id
_entity_poly.type
_entity_poly.pdbx_seq_one_letter_code
_entity_poly.pdbx_strand_id
1 'polypeptide(L)'
;MKFTKTVGFFASLILFGLVAMPQTAHTDEDPDATALPIEDLRLFAEIFSMIKSDYVEPIDDATLLRDAVRGMLGGLDPHSSYLDPESFHEINIDTRG
;
A
#
# COMPACT_ATOMS: atom_id res chain seq x y z
N MET A 1 -70.49 -21.64 0.63
CA MET A 1 -69.66 -21.69 -0.61
C MET A 1 -68.27 -21.20 -0.25
N LYS A 2 -67.22 -21.98 -0.54
CA LYS A 2 -65.83 -21.83 -0.08
C LYS A 2 -65.03 -20.97 -1.08
N PHE A 3 -64.40 -19.87 -0.67
CA PHE A 3 -63.43 -19.15 -1.52
C PHE A 3 -62.39 -18.37 -0.69
N THR A 4 -61.48 -19.08 -0.04
CA THR A 4 -60.35 -18.48 0.71
C THR A 4 -59.06 -19.30 0.58
N LYS A 5 -58.56 -19.54 -0.65
CA LYS A 5 -57.21 -20.12 -0.87
C LYS A 5 -56.62 -19.75 -2.25
N THR A 6 -56.21 -18.51 -2.47
CA THR A 6 -55.39 -18.14 -3.66
C THR A 6 -54.29 -17.11 -3.40
N VAL A 7 -54.26 -16.48 -2.22
CA VAL A 7 -53.22 -15.45 -1.90
C VAL A 7 -51.90 -16.07 -1.41
N GLY A 8 -51.89 -17.35 -1.01
CA GLY A 8 -50.73 -18.00 -0.41
C GLY A 8 -49.62 -18.46 -1.35
N PHE A 9 -49.81 -18.43 -2.67
CA PHE A 9 -48.82 -19.00 -3.62
C PHE A 9 -47.90 -17.94 -4.27
N PHE A 10 -48.29 -16.66 -4.26
CA PHE A 10 -47.47 -15.59 -4.84
C PHE A 10 -46.41 -15.03 -3.86
N ALA A 11 -46.57 -15.26 -2.55
CA ALA A 11 -45.63 -14.77 -1.54
C ALA A 11 -44.30 -15.55 -1.51
N SER A 12 -44.24 -16.76 -2.08
CA SER A 12 -43.04 -17.61 -2.01
C SER A 12 -41.99 -17.32 -3.09
N LEU A 13 -42.32 -16.59 -4.16
CA LEU A 13 -41.34 -16.24 -5.21
C LEU A 13 -40.52 -15.00 -4.85
N ILE A 14 -41.06 -14.12 -3.99
CA ILE A 14 -40.37 -12.91 -3.55
C ILE A 14 -39.24 -13.23 -2.56
N LEU A 15 -39.35 -14.35 -1.82
CA LEU A 15 -38.34 -14.75 -0.84
C LEU A 15 -37.10 -15.42 -1.48
N PHE A 16 -37.22 -15.96 -2.70
CA PHE A 16 -36.08 -16.58 -3.41
C PHE A 16 -35.30 -15.58 -4.27
N GLY A 17 -35.90 -14.44 -4.64
CA GLY A 17 -35.24 -13.38 -5.41
C GLY A 17 -34.22 -12.56 -4.62
N LEU A 18 -34.28 -12.60 -3.29
CA LEU A 18 -33.43 -11.77 -2.43
C LEU A 18 -32.01 -12.34 -2.19
N VAL A 19 -31.79 -13.63 -2.48
CA VAL A 19 -30.50 -14.30 -2.22
C VAL A 19 -29.53 -14.21 -3.41
N ALA A 20 -29.98 -13.76 -4.59
CA ALA A 20 -29.19 -13.76 -5.82
C ALA A 20 -28.62 -12.38 -6.22
N MET A 21 -28.53 -11.42 -5.30
CA MET A 21 -27.79 -10.18 -5.57
C MET A 21 -26.30 -10.45 -5.37
N PRO A 22 -25.44 -10.23 -6.39
CA PRO A 22 -24.01 -10.22 -6.18
C PRO A 22 -23.71 -9.07 -5.23
N GLN A 23 -23.19 -9.38 -4.05
CA GLN A 23 -22.73 -8.36 -3.11
C GLN A 23 -21.51 -7.71 -3.77
N THR A 24 -21.71 -6.57 -4.43
CA THR A 24 -20.60 -5.73 -4.86
C THR A 24 -19.96 -5.20 -3.59
N ALA A 25 -18.84 -5.82 -3.19
CA ALA A 25 -17.96 -5.25 -2.18
C ALA A 25 -17.50 -3.89 -2.73
N HIS A 26 -18.06 -2.82 -2.19
CA HIS A 26 -17.56 -1.48 -2.43
C HIS A 26 -16.24 -1.39 -1.66
N THR A 27 -15.13 -1.55 -2.38
CA THR A 27 -13.83 -1.09 -1.89
C THR A 27 -13.90 0.43 -1.93
N ASP A 28 -14.08 1.06 -0.77
CA ASP A 28 -13.87 2.50 -0.60
C ASP A 28 -12.35 2.75 -0.74
N GLU A 29 -11.87 2.85 -1.98
CA GLU A 29 -10.53 3.38 -2.25
C GLU A 29 -10.59 4.89 -2.01
N ASP A 30 -10.06 5.33 -0.87
CA ASP A 30 -9.84 6.74 -0.59
C ASP A 30 -8.84 7.31 -1.62
N PRO A 31 -9.28 8.18 -2.55
CA PRO A 31 -8.42 8.65 -3.63
C PRO A 31 -7.20 9.43 -3.12
N ASP A 32 -7.25 9.91 -1.88
CA ASP A 32 -6.15 10.64 -1.24
C ASP A 32 -5.13 9.72 -0.57
N ALA A 33 -5.43 8.42 -0.37
CA ALA A 33 -4.52 7.47 0.26
C ALA A 33 -3.24 7.20 -0.56
N THR A 34 -3.26 7.53 -1.86
CA THR A 34 -2.10 7.35 -2.76
C THR A 34 -1.43 8.68 -3.14
N ALA A 35 -1.97 9.80 -2.66
CA ALA A 35 -1.38 11.11 -2.93
C ALA A 35 -0.08 11.29 -2.14
N LEU A 36 0.93 11.87 -2.77
CA LEU A 36 2.19 12.17 -2.09
C LEU A 36 1.99 13.29 -1.05
N PRO A 37 2.51 13.13 0.19
CA PRO A 37 2.43 14.17 1.21
C PRO A 37 3.47 15.26 0.94
N ILE A 38 3.11 16.24 0.10
CA ILE A 38 4.04 17.26 -0.40
C ILE A 38 4.72 18.07 0.72
N GLU A 39 4.01 18.33 1.81
CA GLU A 39 4.58 19.10 2.92
C GLU A 39 5.63 18.29 3.70
N ASP A 40 5.39 17.01 3.94
CA ASP A 40 6.37 16.13 4.59
C ASP A 40 7.60 15.90 3.69
N LEU A 41 7.40 15.81 2.38
CA LEU A 41 8.51 15.73 1.41
C LEU A 41 9.35 17.00 1.39
N ARG A 42 8.74 18.18 1.58
CA ARG A 42 9.47 19.44 1.72
C ARG A 42 10.30 19.44 3.00
N LEU A 43 9.72 19.02 4.12
CA LEU A 43 10.44 18.89 5.39
C LEU A 43 11.63 17.93 5.27
N PHE A 44 11.42 16.78 4.62
CA PHE A 44 12.48 15.82 4.34
C PHE A 44 13.63 16.45 3.53
N ALA A 45 13.31 17.22 2.48
CA ALA A 45 14.32 17.91 1.68
C ALA A 45 15.09 18.97 2.46
N GLU A 46 14.43 19.68 3.39
CA GLU A 46 15.08 20.65 4.27
C GLU A 46 16.07 19.98 5.22
N ILE A 47 15.66 18.89 5.88
CA ILE A 47 16.53 18.09 6.75
C ILE A 47 17.72 17.54 5.97
N PHE A 48 17.48 17.02 4.77
CA PHE A 48 18.55 16.53 3.89
C PHE A 48 19.57 17.63 3.58
N SER A 49 19.11 18.85 3.27
CA SER A 49 19.99 19.99 2.99
C SER A 49 20.78 20.42 4.23
N MET A 50 20.14 20.42 5.41
CA MET A 50 20.79 20.77 6.68
C MET A 50 21.92 19.79 7.02
N ILE A 51 21.67 18.48 6.86
CA ILE A 51 22.71 17.46 7.07
C ILE A 51 23.90 17.73 6.15
N LYS A 52 23.66 18.05 4.88
CA LYS A 52 24.74 18.35 3.92
C LYS A 52 25.55 19.59 4.27
N SER A 53 24.92 20.64 4.81
CA SER A 53 25.61 21.90 5.13
C SER A 53 26.34 21.87 6.46
N ASP A 54 25.78 21.16 7.44
CA ASP A 54 26.18 21.30 8.84
C ASP A 54 26.99 20.09 9.34
N TYR A 55 27.05 18.99 8.58
CA TYR A 55 27.83 17.82 8.96
C TYR A 55 29.32 18.03 8.71
N VAL A 56 30.14 17.47 9.62
CA VAL A 56 31.58 17.71 9.71
C VAL A 56 32.38 17.15 8.52
N GLU A 57 31.85 16.10 7.89
CA GLU A 57 32.48 15.44 6.73
C GLU A 57 31.56 15.51 5.51
N PRO A 58 32.08 15.76 4.30
CA PRO A 58 31.26 15.74 3.10
C PRO A 58 30.73 14.32 2.85
N ILE A 59 29.40 14.19 2.79
CA ILE A 59 28.70 12.94 2.43
C ILE A 59 28.16 13.08 1.00
N ASP A 60 28.27 12.02 0.23
CA ASP A 60 27.70 11.91 -1.11
C ASP A 60 26.16 11.76 -1.07
N ASP A 61 25.48 12.43 -2.01
CA ASP A 61 24.00 12.50 -2.06
C ASP A 61 23.37 11.11 -2.22
N ALA A 62 23.96 10.26 -3.05
CA ALA A 62 23.44 8.92 -3.29
C ALA A 62 23.59 8.05 -2.03
N THR A 63 24.66 8.26 -1.27
CA THR A 63 24.86 7.59 0.03
C THR A 63 23.77 8.00 1.02
N LEU A 64 23.56 9.31 1.22
CA LEU A 64 22.58 9.80 2.19
C LEU A 64 21.14 9.41 1.81
N LEU A 65 20.79 9.45 0.51
CA LEU A 65 19.49 8.98 0.03
C LEU A 65 19.29 7.47 0.23
N ARG A 66 20.31 6.66 -0.06
CA ARG A 66 20.25 5.21 0.14
C ARG A 66 20.06 4.86 1.61
N ASP A 67 20.74 5.57 2.51
CA ASP A 67 20.60 5.37 3.95
C ASP A 67 19.24 5.82 4.46
N ALA A 68 18.68 6.91 3.93
CA ALA A 68 17.30 7.30 4.21
C ALA A 68 16.29 6.22 3.79
N VAL A 69 16.45 5.63 2.60
CA VAL A 69 15.60 4.53 2.11
C VAL A 69 15.75 3.29 3.00
N ARG A 70 16.97 2.92 3.38
CA ARG A 70 17.21 1.80 4.32
C ARG A 70 16.53 2.04 5.67
N GLY A 71 16.59 3.27 6.19
CA GLY A 71 15.91 3.66 7.43
C GLY A 71 14.39 3.55 7.32
N MET A 72 13.79 4.03 6.22
CA MET A 72 12.35 3.91 5.98
C MET A 72 11.88 2.46 5.90
N LEU A 73 12.62 1.59 5.19
CA LEU A 73 12.27 0.17 5.07
C LEU A 73 12.47 -0.60 6.40
N GLY A 74 13.54 -0.30 7.14
CA GLY A 74 13.77 -0.90 8.45
C GLY A 74 12.72 -0.50 9.49
N GLY A 75 12.12 0.69 9.34
CA GLY A 75 10.98 1.12 10.16
C GLY A 75 9.64 0.48 9.76
N LEU A 76 9.52 -0.03 8.53
CA LEU A 76 8.29 -0.63 8.01
C LEU A 76 8.13 -2.08 8.48
N ASP A 77 9.16 -2.92 8.26
CA ASP A 77 9.14 -4.33 8.61
C ASP A 77 10.57 -4.91 8.71
N PRO A 78 10.88 -5.79 9.68
CA PRO A 78 12.23 -6.37 9.84
C PRO A 78 12.75 -7.19 8.66
N HIS A 79 11.88 -7.64 7.75
CA HIS A 79 12.26 -8.39 6.55
C HIS A 79 12.39 -7.50 5.31
N SER A 80 12.02 -6.22 5.40
CA SER A 80 12.15 -5.27 4.31
C SER A 80 13.57 -4.72 4.23
N SER A 81 14.24 -4.94 3.10
CA SER A 81 15.60 -4.47 2.85
C SER A 81 15.71 -3.76 1.50
N TYR A 82 16.42 -2.63 1.48
CA TYR A 82 16.78 -1.97 0.23
C TYR A 82 17.91 -2.74 -0.46
N LEU A 83 17.67 -3.18 -1.69
CA LEU A 83 18.67 -3.87 -2.50
C LEU A 83 19.30 -2.88 -3.50
N ASP A 84 20.56 -2.53 -3.29
CA ASP A 84 21.30 -1.77 -4.28
C ASP A 84 21.75 -2.68 -5.45
N PRO A 85 22.14 -2.10 -6.60
CA PRO A 85 22.46 -2.87 -7.81
C PRO A 85 23.57 -3.90 -7.62
N GLU A 86 24.56 -3.62 -6.76
CA GLU A 86 25.64 -4.57 -6.46
C GLU A 86 25.12 -5.74 -5.62
N SER A 87 24.37 -5.45 -4.56
CA SER A 87 23.73 -6.46 -3.72
C SER A 87 22.78 -7.35 -4.53
N PHE A 88 22.05 -6.78 -5.50
CA PHE A 88 21.23 -7.56 -6.42
C PHE A 88 22.05 -8.52 -7.27
N HIS A 89 23.20 -8.08 -7.76
CA HIS A 89 24.08 -8.91 -8.58
C HIS A 89 24.64 -10.10 -7.78
N GLU A 90 25.06 -9.89 -6.55
CA GLU A 90 25.57 -10.94 -5.66
C GLU A 90 24.53 -12.04 -5.40
N ILE A 91 23.29 -11.66 -5.07
CA ILE A 91 22.19 -12.63 -4.87
C ILE A 91 21.89 -13.41 -6.15
N ASN A 92 21.96 -12.76 -7.31
CA ASN A 92 21.76 -13.43 -8.60
C ASN A 92 22.87 -14.43 -8.93
N ILE A 93 24.12 -14.17 -8.52
CA ILE A 93 25.22 -15.13 -8.69
C ILE A 93 24.97 -16.36 -7.81
N ASP A 94 24.66 -16.16 -6.53
CA ASP A 94 24.39 -17.26 -5.58
C ASP A 94 23.18 -18.13 -5.99
N THR A 95 22.16 -17.52 -6.60
CA THR A 95 20.94 -18.25 -7.00
C THR A 95 21.07 -18.95 -8.35
N ARG A 96 22.05 -18.56 -9.19
CA ARG A 96 22.28 -19.16 -10.52
C ARG A 96 23.57 -19.99 -10.62
N GLY A 97 24.29 -20.15 -9.51
CA GLY A 97 25.50 -20.97 -9.39
C GLY A 97 25.24 -22.47 -9.44
#